data_AF-A0A5C8S3R2-F1
#
_entry.id   AF-A0A5C8S3R2-F1
#
_cell.length_a   1.000
_cell.length_b   1.000
_cell.length_c   1.000
_cell.angle_alpha   90.00
_cell.angle_beta   90.00
_cell.angle_gamma   90.00
#
_symmetry.space_group_name_H-M   'P 1'
#
loop_
_entity.id
_entity.type
_entity.pdbx_description
1 polymer ?
#
loop_
_entity_poly.entity_id
_entity_poly.type
_entity_poly.pdbx_seq_one_letter_code
_entity_poly.pdbx_strand_id
1 'polypeptide(L)' 'MLRDMERRLQRLEAKHAPSKPLQAVVIMARDAEDAARQLAEAVAAGRHRHGWPAIILTGQAATLHGAHP' A
#
# COMPACT_ATOMS: atom_id res chain seq x y z
N MET A 1 21.14 24.73 -21.51
CA MET A 1 20.12 25.05 -20.49
C MET A 1 19.19 23.87 -20.21
N LEU A 2 18.37 23.41 -21.16
CA LEU A 2 17.45 22.25 -20.96
C LEU A 2 18.16 20.95 -20.51
N ARG A 3 19.27 20.58 -21.17
CA ARG A 3 20.05 19.37 -20.84
C ARG A 3 20.69 19.38 -19.45
N ASP A 4 20.92 20.56 -18.88
CA ASP A 4 21.51 20.67 -17.53
C ASP A 4 20.42 20.61 -16.45
N MET A 5 19.21 21.09 -16.75
CA MET A 5 18.03 20.85 -15.92
C MET A 5 17.67 19.37 -15.88
N GLU A 6 17.64 18.67 -17.02
CA GLU A 6 17.37 17.22 -17.08
C GLU A 6 18.39 16.42 -16.27
N ARG A 7 19.70 16.72 -16.42
CA ARG A 7 20.75 16.07 -15.64
C ARG A 7 20.65 16.37 -14.15
N ARG A 8 20.17 17.55 -13.76
CA ARG A 8 19.96 17.90 -12.36
C ARG A 8 18.74 17.19 -11.78
N LEU A 9 17.68 17.01 -12.58
CA LEU A 9 16.48 16.25 -12.21
C LEU A 9 16.81 14.77 -11.98
N GLN A 10 17.51 14.14 -12.94
CA GLN A 10 17.92 12.73 -12.84
C GLN A 10 18.79 12.47 -11.61
N ARG A 11 19.68 13.40 -11.24
CA ARG A 11 20.50 13.28 -10.02
C ARG A 11 19.66 13.39 -8.76
N LEU A 12 18.64 14.23 -8.74
CA LEU A 12 17.72 14.37 -7.61
C LEU A 12 16.84 13.12 -7.46
N GLU A 13 16.29 12.63 -8.56
CA GLU A 13 15.53 11.38 -8.60
C GLU A 13 16.38 10.19 -8.15
N ALA A 14 17.61 10.05 -8.64
CA ALA A 14 18.51 8.98 -8.19
C ALA A 14 18.89 9.11 -6.70
N LYS A 15 18.95 10.33 -6.16
CA LYS A 15 19.25 10.59 -4.75
C LYS A 15 18.04 10.34 -3.83
N HIS A 16 16.82 10.38 -4.37
CA HIS A 16 15.58 10.24 -3.61
C HIS A 16 14.82 8.94 -3.92
N ALA A 17 15.22 8.24 -4.99
CA ALA A 17 14.75 6.92 -5.28
C ALA A 17 15.17 6.02 -4.11
N PRO A 18 14.21 5.46 -3.34
CA PRO A 18 14.56 4.53 -2.31
C PRO A 18 15.29 3.36 -2.97
N SER A 19 16.45 3.00 -2.43
CA SER A 19 17.31 1.94 -2.97
C SER A 19 16.64 0.57 -3.01
N LYS A 20 15.45 0.46 -2.42
CA LYS A 20 14.56 -0.69 -2.46
C LYS A 20 13.14 -0.22 -2.79
N PRO A 21 12.39 -0.93 -3.64
CA PRO A 21 10.98 -0.64 -3.82
C PRO A 21 10.28 -0.68 -2.46
N LEU A 22 9.41 0.31 -2.23
CA LEU A 22 8.64 0.42 -1.01
C LEU A 22 7.77 -0.84 -0.88
N GLN A 23 8.02 -1.65 0.15
CA GLN A 23 7.20 -2.84 0.41
C GLN A 23 6.04 -2.42 1.30
N ALA A 24 4.82 -2.72 0.86
CA ALA A 24 3.58 -2.41 1.57
C ALA A 24 2.68 -3.65 1.60
N VAL A 25 1.78 -3.70 2.59
CA VAL A 25 0.73 -4.71 2.67
C VAL A 25 -0.62 -4.06 2.42
N VAL A 26 -1.47 -4.74 1.63
CA VAL A 26 -2.87 -4.36 1.44
C VAL A 26 -3.74 -5.43 2.09
N ILE A 27 -4.61 -5.02 3.00
CA ILE A 27 -5.51 -5.90 3.74
C ILE A 27 -6.94 -5.52 3.39
N MET A 28 -7.71 -6.48 2.87
CA MET A 28 -9.15 -6.34 2.69
C MET A 28 -9.85 -7.11 3.80
N ALA A 29 -10.53 -6.39 4.67
CA ALA A 29 -11.15 -6.95 5.86
C ALA A 29 -12.63 -6.58 5.92
N ARG A 30 -13.43 -7.42 6.58
CA ARG A 30 -14.87 -7.16 6.72
C ARG A 30 -15.13 -6.01 7.68
N ASP A 31 -14.34 -5.95 8.73
CA ASP A 31 -14.42 -5.00 9.83
C ASP A 31 -13.03 -4.74 10.42
N ALA A 32 -12.97 -3.89 11.45
CA ALA A 32 -11.71 -3.52 12.09
C ALA A 32 -11.06 -4.68 12.88
N GLU A 33 -11.85 -5.61 13.41
CA GLU A 33 -11.33 -6.75 14.18
C GLU A 33 -10.65 -7.76 13.24
N ASP A 34 -11.30 -8.08 12.12
CA ASP A 34 -10.74 -8.90 11.06
C ASP A 34 -9.49 -8.25 10.46
N ALA A 35 -9.47 -6.92 10.30
CA ALA A 35 -8.29 -6.20 9.84
C ALA A 35 -7.10 -6.35 10.81
N ALA A 36 -7.34 -6.21 12.11
CA ALA A 36 -6.31 -6.36 13.13
C ALA A 36 -5.74 -7.79 13.14
N ARG A 37 -6.61 -8.79 13.02
CA ARG A 37 -6.22 -10.21 12.92
C ARG A 37 -5.36 -10.46 11.68
N GLN A 38 -5.81 -10.02 10.51
CA GLN A 38 -5.07 -10.20 9.26
C GLN A 38 -3.71 -9.48 9.28
N LEU A 39 -3.62 -8.30 9.91
CA LEU A 39 -2.36 -7.59 10.07
C LEU A 39 -1.39 -8.36 10.98
N ALA A 40 -1.87 -8.90 12.10
CA ALA A 40 -1.07 -9.72 12.99
C ALA A 40 -0.53 -10.97 12.27
N GLU A 41 -1.37 -11.64 11.47
CA GLU A 41 -0.96 -12.77 10.62
C GLU A 41 0.10 -12.36 9.59
N ALA A 42 -0.03 -11.17 8.97
CA ALA A 42 0.97 -10.65 8.03
C ALA A 42 2.32 -10.37 8.70
N VAL A 43 2.32 -9.89 9.96
CA VAL A 43 3.54 -9.69 10.76
C VAL A 43 4.17 -11.04 11.11
N ALA A 44 3.38 -11.99 11.62
CA ALA A 44 3.86 -13.31 12.00
C ALA A 44 4.45 -14.09 10.81
N ALA A 45 3.86 -13.93 9.62
CA ALA A 45 4.36 -14.53 8.38
C ALA A 45 5.55 -13.77 7.74
N GLY A 46 6.00 -12.67 8.35
CA GLY A 46 7.10 -11.84 7.83
C GLY A 46 6.76 -11.05 6.55
N ARG A 47 5.48 -10.99 6.18
CA ARG A 47 4.97 -10.23 5.02
C ARG A 47 4.78 -8.75 5.32
N HIS A 48 4.78 -8.37 6.60
CA HIS A 48 4.76 -6.99 7.06
C HIS A 48 5.83 -6.77 8.12
N ARG A 49 6.46 -5.58 8.12
CA ARG A 49 7.46 -5.18 9.11
C ARG A 49 7.14 -3.78 9.61
N HIS A 50 7.54 -3.50 10.84
CA HIS A 50 7.39 -2.17 11.41
C HIS A 50 8.03 -1.10 10.50
N GLY A 51 7.29 -0.03 10.22
CA GLY A 51 7.69 1.05 9.31
C GLY A 51 7.35 0.81 7.83
N TRP A 52 6.84 -0.36 7.46
CA TRP A 52 6.24 -0.56 6.13
C TRP A 52 4.84 0.06 6.11
N PRO A 53 4.41 0.68 5.01
CA PRO A 53 3.03 1.11 4.87
C PRO A 53 2.07 -0.08 4.91
N ALA A 54 0.93 0.12 5.57
CA ALA A 54 -0.21 -0.79 5.51
C ALA A 54 -1.43 -0.02 5.02
N ILE A 55 -2.11 -0.56 4.01
CA ILE A 55 -3.39 -0.03 3.52
C ILE A 55 -4.46 -1.03 3.93
N ILE A 56 -5.41 -0.58 4.74
CA ILE A 56 -6.51 -1.40 5.24
C ILE A 56 -7.79 -0.89 4.60
N LEU A 57 -8.46 -1.76 3.86
CA LEU A 57 -9.76 -1.52 3.25
C LEU A 57 -10.78 -2.35 4.02
N THR A 58 -11.61 -1.67 4.82
CA THR A 58 -12.71 -2.30 5.53
C THR A 58 -14.02 -2.10 4.79
N GLY A 59 -14.82 -3.16 4.67
CA GLY A 59 -16.17 -3.04 4.15
C GLY A 59 -16.86 -4.38 4.03
N GLN A 60 -18.18 -4.35 4.08
CA GLN A 60 -19.00 -5.48 3.69
C GLN A 60 -19.52 -5.24 2.27
N ALA A 61 -19.50 -6.28 1.44
CA ALA A 61 -20.16 -6.22 0.15
C ALA A 61 -21.64 -5.91 0.41
N ALA A 62 -22.09 -4.73 -0.01
CA ALA A 62 -23.51 -4.45 -0.07
C ALA A 62 -24.09 -5.38 -1.14
N THR A 63 -24.87 -6.36 -0.74
CA THR A 63 -25.72 -7.11 -1.67
C THR A 63 -26.67 -6.09 -2.27
N LEU A 64 -26.36 -5.61 -3.48
CA LEU A 64 -27.28 -4.80 -4.28
C LEU A 64 -28.43 -5.71 -4.71
N HIS A 65 -29.41 -5.90 -3.84
CA HIS A 65 -30.70 -6.49 -4.20
C HIS A 65 -31.53 -5.41 -4.90
N GLY A 66 -31.48 -5.43 -6.24
CA GLY A 66 -32.39 -4.64 -7.07
C GLY A 66 -31.66 -3.78 -8.10
N ALA A 67 -31.35 -4.37 -9.24
CA ALA A 67 -31.26 -3.64 -10.49
C ALA A 67 -32.04 -4.43 -11.55
N HIS A 68 -33.36 -4.35 -11.46
CA HIS A 68 -34.26 -4.53 -12.60
C HIS A 68 -34.71 -3.12 -12.99
N PRO A 69 -34.34 -2.67 -14.20
CA PRO A 69 -35.36 -2.39 -15.20
C PRO A 69 -35.35 -3.47 -16.29
#